data_AF-A0AAV2SX78-F1
#
_entry.id   AF-A0AAV2SX78-F1
#
_cell.length_a   1.000
_cell.length_b   1.000
_cell.length_c   1.000
_cell.angle_alpha   90.00
_cell.angle_beta   90.00
_cell.angle_gamma   90.00
#
_symmetry.space_group_name_H-M   'P 1'
#
loop_
_entity.id
_entity.type
_entity.pdbx_description
1 polymer ?
#
loop_
_entity_poly.entity_id
_entity_poly.type
_entity_poly.pdbx_seq_one_letter_code
_entity_poly.pdbx_strand_id
1 'polypeptide(L)'
;HEEVTAASGGSKTNPRQLEGSGHGPSGDGTTNVASDPSSRTSSEWEDSDNFQALCRGENLRSEAYISTLTCYYDHRGEAYFYLMPAKIERLHHDPEILKFHHMLTDAEIHQIK
;
A
#
# COMPACT_ATOMS: atom_id res chain seq x y z
N HIS A 1 8.43 31.19 -42.52
CA HIS A 1 7.24 30.66 -43.20
C HIS A 1 7.22 29.16 -43.01
N GLU A 2 6.53 28.69 -41.98
CA GLU A 2 5.86 27.38 -42.00
C GLU A 2 4.79 27.42 -40.90
N GLU A 3 3.60 27.00 -41.28
CA GLU A 3 2.32 27.16 -40.58
C GLU A 3 2.20 26.17 -39.41
N VAL A 4 1.80 26.67 -38.24
CA VAL A 4 1.33 25.84 -37.12
C VAL A 4 -0.20 25.92 -37.12
N THR A 5 -0.86 24.86 -37.57
CA THR A 5 -2.31 24.72 -37.49
C THR A 5 -2.72 24.18 -36.12
N ALA A 6 -3.49 24.99 -35.39
CA ALA A 6 -4.21 24.59 -34.19
C ALA A 6 -5.46 23.77 -34.54
N ALA A 7 -5.77 22.75 -33.74
CA ALA A 7 -7.11 22.19 -33.66
C ALA A 7 -7.47 21.88 -32.20
N SER A 8 -8.49 22.62 -31.76
CA SER A 8 -9.21 22.55 -30.49
C SER A 8 -10.12 21.34 -30.40
N GLY A 9 -10.27 20.78 -29.20
CA GLY A 9 -11.34 19.83 -28.87
C GLY A 9 -11.39 19.59 -27.37
N GLY A 10 -12.27 20.30 -26.66
CA GLY A 10 -12.45 20.21 -25.21
C GLY A 10 -13.57 19.24 -24.78
N SER A 11 -13.88 19.35 -23.48
CA SER A 11 -15.04 18.77 -22.76
C SER A 11 -14.89 17.28 -22.38
N LYS A 12 -15.05 16.80 -21.13
CA LYS A 12 -15.60 17.37 -19.89
C LYS A 12 -14.99 16.66 -18.68
N THR A 13 -14.81 17.42 -17.62
CA THR A 13 -14.57 17.02 -16.24
C THR A 13 -15.63 16.03 -15.72
N ASN A 14 -15.26 15.14 -14.81
CA ASN A 14 -16.14 14.83 -13.68
C ASN A 14 -15.35 14.46 -12.40
N PRO A 15 -15.32 15.32 -11.39
CA PRO A 15 -14.89 14.96 -10.04
C PRO A 15 -16.11 14.41 -9.28
N ARG A 16 -16.10 13.12 -8.91
CA ARG A 16 -16.95 12.62 -7.82
C ARG A 16 -16.09 12.66 -6.55
N GLN A 17 -16.12 13.76 -5.82
CA GLN A 17 -16.98 13.93 -4.63
C GLN A 17 -16.85 12.75 -3.67
N LEU A 18 -15.86 12.85 -2.78
CA LEU A 18 -16.08 12.59 -1.36
C LEU A 18 -17.26 13.46 -0.90
N GLU A 19 -18.18 12.87 -0.14
CA GLU A 19 -19.09 13.46 0.87
C GLU A 19 -20.21 12.42 1.08
N GLY A 20 -20.25 11.81 2.27
CA GLY A 20 -21.22 10.76 2.59
C GLY A 20 -21.14 10.32 4.04
N SER A 21 -21.55 11.20 4.96
CA SER A 21 -21.85 10.85 6.35
C SER A 21 -23.01 9.85 6.39
N GLY A 22 -22.75 8.64 6.87
CA GLY A 22 -23.76 7.59 7.07
C GLY A 22 -23.66 7.05 8.49
N HIS A 23 -24.71 7.26 9.27
CA HIS A 23 -24.89 6.74 10.62
C HIS A 23 -24.75 5.21 10.63
N GLY A 24 -23.84 4.68 11.44
CA GLY A 24 -23.80 3.25 11.74
C GLY A 24 -24.97 2.87 12.64
N PRO A 25 -25.68 1.75 12.40
CA PRO A 25 -26.60 1.24 13.40
C PRO A 25 -25.79 0.67 14.57
N SER A 26 -26.05 1.18 15.77
CA SER A 26 -25.74 0.49 17.02
C SER A 26 -26.43 -0.87 17.00
N GLY A 27 -25.64 -1.93 16.92
CA GLY A 27 -26.05 -3.30 17.11
C GLY A 27 -25.13 -3.95 18.14
N ASP A 28 -25.55 -3.91 19.40
CA ASP A 28 -25.04 -4.82 20.42
C ASP A 28 -25.43 -6.24 20.00
N GLY A 29 -24.43 -7.08 19.78
CA GLY A 29 -24.62 -8.45 19.33
C GLY A 29 -23.29 -9.16 19.24
N THR A 30 -22.89 -9.80 20.34
CA THR A 30 -21.78 -10.75 20.36
C THR A 30 -22.13 -11.93 19.47
N THR A 31 -21.77 -11.87 18.19
CA THR A 31 -21.74 -13.03 17.30
C THR A 31 -20.28 -13.30 16.94
N ASN A 32 -19.74 -14.41 17.46
CA ASN A 32 -18.55 -15.02 16.92
C ASN A 32 -18.89 -15.58 15.54
N VAL A 33 -18.90 -14.71 14.54
CA VAL A 33 -18.96 -15.14 13.14
C VAL A 33 -17.53 -15.52 12.77
N ALA A 34 -17.25 -16.82 12.82
CA ALA A 34 -16.15 -17.33 12.01
C ALA A 34 -16.51 -16.98 10.57
N SER A 35 -15.84 -15.97 10.00
CA SER A 35 -16.12 -15.43 8.68
C SER A 35 -16.08 -16.58 7.68
N ASP A 36 -17.24 -16.93 7.12
CA ASP A 36 -17.31 -17.89 6.01
C ASP A 36 -16.50 -17.29 4.85
N PRO A 37 -15.40 -17.92 4.41
CA PRO A 37 -14.59 -17.39 3.32
C PRO A 37 -15.42 -17.17 2.05
N SER A 38 -16.53 -17.88 1.86
CA SER A 38 -17.43 -17.74 0.70
C SER A 38 -18.13 -16.36 0.59
N SER A 39 -18.06 -15.52 1.64
CA SER A 39 -18.77 -14.23 1.69
C SER A 39 -17.98 -13.02 1.17
N ARG A 40 -16.69 -13.17 0.86
CA ARG A 40 -15.85 -12.08 0.36
C ARG A 40 -16.18 -11.75 -1.10
N THR A 41 -16.26 -10.46 -1.42
CA THR A 41 -16.50 -9.96 -2.78
C THR A 41 -15.30 -10.24 -3.69
N SER A 42 -15.53 -10.41 -5.00
CA SER A 42 -14.45 -10.63 -6.00
C SER A 42 -13.33 -9.58 -5.88
N SER A 43 -13.71 -8.31 -5.66
CA SER A 43 -12.77 -7.20 -5.48
C SER A 43 -11.87 -7.36 -4.25
N GLU A 44 -12.38 -7.87 -3.13
CA GLU A 44 -11.57 -8.08 -1.92
C GLU A 44 -10.56 -9.23 -2.06
N TRP A 45 -10.85 -10.20 -2.93
CA TRP A 45 -9.90 -11.26 -3.28
C TRP A 45 -8.81 -10.74 -4.20
N GLU A 46 -9.18 -9.97 -5.22
CA GLU A 46 -8.23 -9.32 -6.14
C GLU A 46 -7.27 -8.38 -5.38
N ASP A 47 -7.77 -7.59 -4.43
CA ASP A 47 -6.94 -6.73 -3.59
C ASP A 47 -5.99 -7.54 -2.70
N SER A 48 -6.45 -8.68 -2.18
CA SER A 48 -5.61 -9.61 -1.39
C SER A 48 -4.50 -10.23 -2.24
N ASP A 49 -4.81 -10.65 -3.46
CA ASP A 49 -3.83 -11.26 -4.36
C ASP A 49 -2.78 -10.25 -4.82
N ASN A 50 -3.22 -9.02 -5.15
CA ASN A 50 -2.34 -7.91 -5.48
C ASN A 50 -1.42 -7.55 -4.31
N PHE A 51 -1.97 -7.49 -3.09
CA PHE A 51 -1.17 -7.26 -1.89
C PHE A 51 -0.10 -8.34 -1.69
N GLN A 52 -0.47 -9.61 -1.84
CA GLN A 52 0.47 -10.72 -1.70
C GLN A 52 1.56 -10.70 -2.79
N ALA A 53 1.20 -10.36 -4.03
CA ALA A 53 2.15 -10.20 -5.13
C ALA A 53 3.18 -9.10 -4.82
N LEU A 54 2.74 -7.95 -4.32
CA LEU A 54 3.64 -6.87 -3.89
C LEU A 54 4.57 -7.33 -2.75
N CYS A 55 4.07 -8.10 -1.78
CA CYS A 55 4.88 -8.66 -0.69
C CYS A 55 5.95 -9.65 -1.18
N ARG A 56 5.74 -10.32 -2.31
CA ARG A 56 6.74 -11.19 -2.96
C ARG A 56 7.74 -10.42 -3.84
N GLY A 57 7.55 -9.12 -4.02
CA GLY A 57 8.39 -8.28 -4.86
C GLY A 57 7.96 -8.22 -6.32
N GLU A 58 6.75 -8.70 -6.64
CA GLU A 58 6.18 -8.50 -7.98
C GLU A 58 5.84 -7.02 -8.18
N ASN A 59 5.97 -6.54 -9.43
CA ASN A 59 5.70 -5.15 -9.75
C ASN A 59 4.37 -4.98 -10.47
N LEU A 60 3.35 -4.54 -9.72
CA LEU A 60 2.01 -4.23 -10.21
C LEU A 60 1.76 -2.72 -10.36
N ARG A 61 2.77 -1.89 -10.02
CA ARG A 61 2.66 -0.44 -9.90
C ARG A 61 3.13 0.25 -11.18
N SER A 62 2.57 1.42 -11.47
CA SER A 62 3.07 2.26 -12.56
C SER A 62 4.38 2.96 -12.18
N GLU A 63 5.20 3.32 -13.17
CA GLU A 63 6.44 4.09 -12.95
C GLU A 63 6.20 5.40 -12.21
N ALA A 64 5.09 6.09 -12.52
CA ALA A 64 4.68 7.30 -11.82
C ALA A 64 4.43 7.03 -10.33
N TYR A 65 3.76 5.92 -9.99
CA TYR A 65 3.55 5.54 -8.59
C TYR A 65 4.87 5.17 -7.91
N ILE A 66 5.73 4.39 -8.56
CA ILE A 66 7.04 3.99 -8.04
C ILE A 66 7.89 5.22 -7.72
N SER A 67 7.81 6.28 -8.53
CA SER A 67 8.55 7.53 -8.30
C SER A 67 8.19 8.24 -7.00
N THR A 68 7.02 7.95 -6.42
CA THR A 68 6.57 8.51 -5.13
C THR A 68 7.03 7.70 -3.92
N LEU A 69 7.62 6.53 -4.15
CA LEU A 69 8.15 5.67 -3.11
C LEU A 69 9.54 6.15 -2.68
N THR A 70 9.86 5.92 -1.41
CA THR A 70 11.05 6.49 -0.77
C THR A 70 11.72 5.48 0.14
N CYS A 71 13.04 5.56 0.22
CA CYS A 71 13.84 4.89 1.24
C CYS A 71 14.24 5.90 2.31
N TYR A 72 14.15 5.52 3.58
CA TYR A 72 14.47 6.40 4.70
C TYR A 72 15.00 5.62 5.90
N TYR A 73 15.61 6.35 6.83
CA TYR A 73 16.03 5.84 8.12
C TYR A 73 14.99 6.21 9.17
N ASP A 74 14.64 5.27 10.03
CA ASP A 74 13.65 5.48 11.10
C ASP A 74 14.13 4.88 12.42
N HIS A 75 13.86 5.58 13.53
CA HIS A 75 14.18 5.12 14.88
C HIS A 75 13.05 4.29 15.51
N ARG A 76 11.87 4.21 14.89
CA ARG A 76 10.67 3.48 15.31
C ARG A 76 10.21 3.78 16.74
N GLY A 77 10.68 4.87 17.34
CA GLY A 77 10.45 5.19 18.75
C GLY A 77 11.27 4.38 19.74
N GLU A 78 12.22 3.55 19.29
CA GLU A 78 12.97 2.63 20.13
C GLU A 78 14.40 3.12 20.41
N ALA A 79 14.82 3.00 21.67
CA ALA A 79 16.11 3.53 22.13
C ALA A 79 17.31 2.98 21.33
N TYR A 80 17.25 1.69 20.99
CA TYR A 80 18.30 1.00 20.23
C TYR A 80 18.50 1.59 18.83
N PHE A 81 17.41 1.97 18.16
CA PHE A 81 17.49 2.47 16.79
C PHE A 81 17.96 3.92 16.68
N TYR A 82 18.14 4.66 17.79
CA TYR A 82 18.88 5.94 17.74
C TYR A 82 20.35 5.73 17.38
N LEU A 83 20.96 4.63 17.81
CA LEU A 83 22.34 4.29 17.49
C LEU A 83 22.45 3.63 16.11
N MET A 84 21.46 2.80 15.76
CA MET A 84 21.42 2.09 14.48
C MET A 84 20.02 2.18 13.87
N PRO A 85 19.73 3.24 13.11
CA PRO A 85 18.40 3.45 12.55
C PRO A 85 18.00 2.34 11.58
N ALA A 86 16.72 1.96 11.60
CA ALA A 86 16.18 0.98 10.69
C ALA A 86 16.22 1.52 9.26
N LYS A 87 16.75 0.73 8.33
CA LYS A 87 16.75 1.04 6.89
C LYS A 87 15.44 0.58 6.29
N ILE A 88 14.57 1.53 5.95
CA ILE A 88 13.22 1.25 5.47
C ILE A 88 13.11 1.64 4.00
N GLU A 89 12.57 0.74 3.19
CA GLU A 89 12.12 0.99 1.83
C GLU A 89 10.59 0.87 1.79
N ARG A 90 9.89 1.95 1.43
CA ARG A 90 8.43 1.90 1.26
C ARG A 90 8.10 1.32 -0.10
N LEU A 91 7.32 0.25 -0.13
CA LEU A 91 6.89 -0.44 -1.36
C LEU A 91 5.47 -0.08 -1.78
N HIS A 92 4.62 0.36 -0.85
CA HIS A 92 3.25 0.78 -1.17
C HIS A 92 2.74 1.75 -0.10
N HIS A 93 1.85 2.67 -0.49
CA HIS A 93 1.27 3.66 0.42
C HIS A 93 0.05 3.11 1.17
N ASP A 94 -0.91 2.50 0.45
CA ASP A 94 -2.16 2.01 1.02
C ASP A 94 -2.68 0.77 0.28
N PRO A 95 -2.55 -0.45 0.84
CA PRO A 95 -2.02 -0.72 2.18
C PRO A 95 -0.54 -0.38 2.27
N GLU A 96 -0.10 0.04 3.46
CA GLU A 96 1.31 0.34 3.69
C GLU A 96 2.14 -0.95 3.64
N ILE A 97 3.14 -0.99 2.77
CA ILE A 97 4.10 -2.09 2.69
C ILE A 97 5.50 -1.53 2.90
N LEU A 98 6.17 -1.97 3.97
CA LEU A 98 7.51 -1.56 4.32
C LEU A 98 8.46 -2.75 4.26
N LYS A 99 9.61 -2.55 3.61
CA LYS A 99 10.71 -3.51 3.60
C LYS A 99 11.84 -3.00 4.49
N PHE A 100 12.21 -3.83 5.45
CA PHE A 100 13.33 -3.56 6.34
C PHE A 100 14.59 -4.20 5.80
N HIS A 101 15.64 -3.41 5.61
CA HIS A 101 16.92 -3.89 5.12
C HIS A 101 17.87 -4.21 6.28
N HIS A 102 18.47 -5.40 6.21
CA HIS A 102 19.51 -5.87 7.13
C HIS A 102 19.07 -5.90 8.61
N MET A 103 17.83 -6.31 8.88
CA MET A 103 17.37 -6.52 10.27
C MET A 103 18.03 -7.73 10.94
N LEU A 104 18.38 -8.74 10.14
CA LEU A 104 19.05 -9.95 10.59
C LEU A 104 20.30 -10.14 9.74
N THR A 105 21.38 -10.52 10.39
CA THR A 105 22.62 -10.96 9.75
C THR A 105 22.46 -12.38 9.19
N ASP A 106 23.29 -12.75 8.21
CA ASP A 106 23.28 -14.10 7.64
C ASP A 106 23.49 -15.20 8.69
N ALA A 107 24.28 -14.90 9.73
CA ALA A 107 24.51 -15.81 10.85
C ALA A 107 23.23 -16.04 11.68
N GLU A 108 22.47 -14.98 11.98
CA GLU A 108 21.19 -15.09 12.69
C GLU A 108 20.15 -15.80 11.83
N ILE A 109 20.09 -15.51 10.53
CA ILE A 109 19.20 -16.20 9.58
C ILE A 109 19.49 -17.71 9.57
N HIS A 110 20.77 -18.10 9.62
CA HIS A 110 21.14 -19.52 9.66
C HIS A 110 20.68 -20.23 10.95
N GLN A 111 20.57 -19.50 12.06
CA GLN A 111 20.12 -20.05 13.34
C GLN A 111 18.60 -20.17 13.47
N ILE A 112 17.81 -19.49 12.62
CA ILE A 112 16.35 -19.47 12.66
C ILE A 112 15.71 -20.55 11.74
N LYS A 113 16.53 -21.31 11.01
CA LYS A 113 16.07 -22.33 10.04
C LYS A 113 15.45 -23.58 10.66
#